data_AF-A0A5J4UL26-F1
#
_entry.id   AF-A0A5J4UL26-F1
#
_cell.length_a   1.000
_cell.length_b   1.000
_cell.length_c   1.000
_cell.angle_alpha   90.00
_cell.angle_beta   90.00
_cell.angle_gamma   90.00
#
_symmetry.space_group_name_H-M   'P 1'
#
loop_
_entity.id
_entity.type
_entity.pdbx_description
1 polymer ?
#
loop_
_entity_poly.entity_id
_entity_poly.type
_entity_poly.pdbx_seq_one_letter_code
_entity_poly.pdbx_strand_id
1 'polypeptide(L)'
;MEKSTFRPEKTSLFGTTTGSDVITIIPRLIQDLESDVTNLHIPALRQFLNIILDDHENKDWTLKYKLMPLLNKFVGNVEKNEEYVLSSTILHVIGVRNGSDDKTILAQTSIEQKEKDEKIEKLEQSNR
;
A
#
# COMPACT_ATOMS: atom_id res chain seq x y z
N MET A 1 25.66 17.76 -41.40
CA MET A 1 25.28 18.19 -40.04
C MET A 1 24.08 17.36 -39.64
N GLU A 2 24.33 16.26 -38.94
CA GLU A 2 23.29 15.30 -38.53
C GLU A 2 22.47 15.92 -37.40
N LYS A 3 21.14 16.03 -37.60
CA LYS A 3 20.21 16.45 -36.55
C LYS A 3 19.97 15.25 -35.64
N SER A 4 20.64 15.22 -34.49
CA SER A 4 20.34 14.30 -33.41
C SER A 4 18.93 14.60 -32.88
N THR A 5 17.99 13.71 -33.17
CA THR A 5 16.64 13.72 -32.61
C THR A 5 16.76 13.32 -31.15
N PHE A 6 16.88 14.31 -30.27
CA PHE A 6 16.83 14.11 -28.82
C PHE A 6 15.49 13.47 -28.47
N ARG A 7 15.53 12.17 -28.20
CA ARG A 7 14.43 11.40 -27.65
C ARG A 7 14.61 11.52 -26.14
N PRO A 8 13.74 12.23 -25.39
CA PRO A 8 13.84 12.20 -23.94
C PRO A 8 13.56 10.76 -23.52
N GLU A 9 14.59 10.11 -22.97
CA GLU A 9 14.46 8.79 -22.40
C GLU A 9 13.37 8.82 -21.33
N LYS A 10 12.55 7.78 -21.34
CA LYS A 10 11.45 7.54 -20.42
C LYS A 10 11.99 7.08 -19.06
N THR A 11 12.94 7.82 -18.51
CA THR A 11 13.68 7.45 -17.30
C THR A 11 13.44 8.52 -16.24
N SER A 12 12.68 8.13 -15.22
CA SER A 12 12.41 8.87 -13.99
C SER A 12 11.54 10.13 -14.10
N LEU A 13 10.23 9.91 -14.23
CA LEU A 13 9.21 10.92 -13.91
C LEU A 13 8.81 10.84 -12.42
N PHE A 14 9.74 10.55 -11.52
CA PHE A 14 9.50 10.65 -10.09
C PHE A 14 10.33 11.81 -9.56
N GLY A 15 9.98 13.00 -10.06
CA GLY A 15 10.42 14.26 -9.46
C GLY A 15 9.70 14.41 -8.13
N THR A 16 10.44 14.86 -7.12
CA THR A 16 9.97 15.29 -5.79
C THR A 16 8.55 15.87 -5.87
N THR A 17 7.57 15.10 -5.41
CA THR A 17 6.17 15.55 -5.39
C THR A 17 6.09 16.76 -4.46
N THR A 18 5.85 17.95 -5.01
CA THR A 18 5.78 19.18 -4.22
C THR A 18 4.54 19.13 -3.31
N GLY A 19 4.55 19.78 -2.15
CA GLY A 19 3.40 19.76 -1.21
C GLY A 19 2.07 20.21 -1.82
N SER A 20 2.10 21.07 -2.85
CA SER A 20 0.91 21.46 -3.63
C SER A 20 0.35 20.33 -4.50
N ASP A 21 1.20 19.43 -4.99
CA ASP A 21 0.81 18.29 -5.81
C ASP A 21 0.13 17.22 -4.95
N VAL A 22 0.60 17.03 -3.71
CA VAL A 22 0.02 16.09 -2.73
C VAL A 22 -1.46 16.40 -2.44
N ILE A 23 -1.83 17.69 -2.37
CA ILE A 23 -3.21 18.15 -2.09
C ILE A 23 -4.19 17.75 -3.20
N THR A 24 -3.72 17.63 -4.45
CA THR A 24 -4.57 17.29 -5.60
C THR A 24 -4.46 15.82 -6.00
N ILE A 25 -3.28 15.21 -5.79
CA ILE A 25 -3.02 13.82 -6.14
C ILE A 25 -3.73 12.87 -5.19
N ILE A 26 -3.68 13.09 -3.86
CA ILE A 26 -4.28 12.17 -2.90
C ILE A 26 -5.79 11.98 -3.13
N PRO A 27 -6.62 13.04 -3.28
CA PRO A 27 -8.05 12.87 -3.57
C PRO A 27 -8.30 12.06 -4.84
N ARG A 28 -7.52 12.28 -5.91
CA ARG A 28 -7.63 11.52 -7.16
C ARG A 28 -7.33 10.04 -6.92
N LEU A 29 -6.24 9.74 -6.23
CA LEU A 29 -5.86 8.35 -5.92
C LEU A 29 -6.92 7.65 -5.06
N ILE A 30 -7.55 8.36 -4.12
CA ILE A 30 -8.65 7.81 -3.32
C ILE A 30 -9.84 7.46 -4.23
N GLN A 31 -10.21 8.37 -5.14
CA GLN A 31 -11.28 8.12 -6.10
C GLN A 31 -10.98 6.89 -6.96
N ASP A 32 -9.73 6.72 -7.40
CA ASP A 32 -9.30 5.54 -8.15
C ASP A 32 -9.45 4.25 -7.32
N LEU A 33 -9.19 4.28 -6.00
CA LEU A 33 -9.32 3.12 -5.08
C LEU A 33 -10.76 2.82 -4.65
N GLU A 34 -11.63 3.83 -4.64
CA GLU A 34 -13.05 3.69 -4.35
C GLU A 34 -13.85 3.19 -5.56
N SER A 35 -13.31 3.37 -6.77
CA SER A 35 -13.92 2.94 -8.01
C SER A 35 -14.13 1.41 -8.06
N ASP A 36 -15.09 0.98 -8.88
CA ASP A 36 -15.26 -0.44 -9.22
C ASP A 36 -14.27 -0.88 -10.33
N VAL A 37 -13.52 0.05 -10.90
CA VAL A 37 -12.59 -0.22 -12.00
C VAL A 37 -11.25 -0.72 -11.43
N THR A 38 -11.16 -2.03 -11.23
CA THR A 38 -10.04 -2.70 -10.54
C THR A 38 -8.65 -2.48 -11.15
N ASN A 39 -8.55 -2.21 -12.46
CA ASN A 39 -7.26 -1.93 -13.09
C ASN A 39 -6.64 -0.59 -12.66
N LEU A 40 -7.40 0.28 -12.00
CA LEU A 40 -6.93 1.55 -11.44
C LEU A 40 -6.32 1.37 -10.04
N HIS A 41 -6.67 0.29 -9.33
CA HIS A 41 -6.28 0.13 -7.92
C HIS A 41 -4.77 -0.05 -7.75
N ILE A 42 -4.15 -0.98 -8.47
CA ILE A 42 -2.71 -1.25 -8.38
C ILE A 42 -1.86 0.01 -8.69
N PRO A 43 -2.06 0.73 -9.81
CA PRO A 43 -1.30 1.94 -10.05
C PRO A 43 -1.57 3.03 -9.02
N ALA A 44 -2.79 3.13 -8.49
CA ALA A 44 -3.11 4.07 -7.42
C ALA A 44 -2.38 3.73 -6.11
N LEU A 45 -2.42 2.47 -5.66
CA LEU A 45 -1.71 1.99 -4.47
C LEU A 45 -0.20 2.19 -4.58
N ARG A 46 0.40 1.92 -5.75
CA ARG A 46 1.84 2.16 -5.97
C ARG A 46 2.23 3.63 -5.82
N GLN A 47 1.44 4.53 -6.42
CA GLN A 47 1.67 5.97 -6.26
C GLN A 47 1.47 6.41 -4.81
N PHE A 48 0.47 5.84 -4.14
CA PHE A 48 0.21 6.10 -2.72
C PHE A 48 1.40 5.73 -1.83
N LEU A 49 1.97 4.55 -2.05
CA LEU A 49 3.14 4.07 -1.32
C LEU A 49 4.34 5.01 -1.54
N ASN A 50 4.58 5.46 -2.77
CA ASN A 50 5.69 6.39 -3.06
C ASN A 50 5.52 7.71 -2.30
N ILE A 51 4.32 8.31 -2.32
CA ILE A 51 4.04 9.55 -1.58
C ILE A 51 4.27 9.36 -0.08
N ILE A 52 3.81 8.23 0.46
CA ILE A 52 4.02 7.91 1.88
C ILE A 52 5.49 7.74 2.18
N LEU A 53 6.27 7.12 1.30
CA LEU A 53 7.70 6.90 1.53
C LEU A 53 8.47 8.22 1.51
N ASP A 54 8.15 9.11 0.56
CA ASP A 54 8.84 10.38 0.32
C ASP A 54 8.54 11.44 1.38
N ASP A 55 7.33 11.48 1.95
CA ASP A 55 6.93 12.49 2.93
C ASP A 55 6.78 11.88 4.34
N HIS A 56 7.62 12.37 5.26
CA HIS A 56 7.76 11.91 6.64
C HIS A 56 6.78 12.60 7.62
N GLU A 57 6.16 13.74 7.26
CA GLU A 57 5.26 14.52 8.14
C GLU A 57 3.78 14.20 7.90
N ASN A 58 3.54 12.98 7.47
CA ASN A 58 2.31 12.53 6.85
C ASN A 58 1.20 12.10 7.85
N LYS A 59 1.21 12.63 9.07
CA LYS A 59 0.22 12.24 10.10
C LYS A 59 -1.19 12.74 9.78
N ASP A 60 -1.31 13.98 9.32
CA ASP A 60 -2.61 14.67 9.27
C ASP A 60 -3.55 14.15 8.16
N TRP A 61 -3.01 13.68 7.03
CA TRP A 61 -3.84 13.28 5.91
C TRP A 61 -4.38 11.84 6.04
N THR A 62 -3.68 10.95 6.77
CA THR A 62 -4.19 9.60 7.05
C THR A 62 -5.54 9.65 7.78
N LEU A 63 -5.69 10.61 8.70
CA LEU A 63 -6.94 10.95 9.38
C LEU A 63 -7.91 11.72 8.48
N LYS A 64 -7.42 12.77 7.79
CA LYS A 64 -8.22 13.61 6.89
C LYS A 64 -8.99 12.80 5.84
N TYR A 65 -8.36 11.77 5.29
CA TYR A 65 -8.90 10.98 4.19
C TYR A 65 -9.44 9.60 4.61
N LYS A 66 -9.51 9.30 5.92
CA LYS A 66 -10.00 8.00 6.43
C LYS A 66 -9.33 6.81 5.73
N LEU A 67 -8.00 6.87 5.63
CA LEU A 67 -7.23 5.94 4.79
C LEU A 67 -7.28 4.49 5.28
N MET A 68 -7.37 4.31 6.61
CA MET A 68 -7.39 3.00 7.26
C MET A 68 -8.55 2.12 6.76
N PRO A 69 -9.83 2.55 6.81
CA PRO A 69 -10.95 1.83 6.20
C PRO A 69 -10.76 1.49 4.72
N LEU A 70 -10.24 2.43 3.93
CA LEU A 70 -10.07 2.26 2.49
C LEU A 70 -9.07 1.14 2.18
N LEU A 71 -7.92 1.13 2.85
CA LEU A 71 -6.88 0.12 2.65
C LEU A 71 -7.28 -1.24 3.24
N ASN A 72 -8.03 -1.27 4.33
CA ASN A 72 -8.52 -2.51 4.93
C ASN A 72 -9.44 -3.32 3.99
N LYS A 73 -10.15 -2.67 3.05
CA LYS A 73 -10.92 -3.34 1.98
C LYS A 73 -10.06 -4.35 1.20
N PHE A 74 -8.81 -3.99 0.93
CA PHE A 74 -7.87 -4.82 0.16
C PHE A 74 -7.15 -5.86 1.03
N VAL A 75 -6.93 -5.55 2.31
CA VAL A 75 -6.32 -6.50 3.27
C VAL A 75 -7.28 -7.63 3.66
N GLY A 76 -8.59 -7.36 3.65
CA GLY A 76 -9.63 -8.37 3.87
C GLY A 76 -9.77 -9.40 2.74
N ASN A 77 -9.02 -9.24 1.64
CA ASN A 77 -9.07 -10.19 0.54
C ASN A 77 -8.39 -11.52 0.92
N VAL A 78 -9.10 -12.64 0.72
CA VAL A 78 -8.62 -13.99 1.02
C VAL A 78 -7.49 -14.39 0.06
N GLU A 79 -7.54 -13.89 -1.18
CA GLU A 79 -6.48 -14.05 -2.15
C GLU A 79 -5.43 -12.95 -1.94
N LYS A 80 -4.21 -13.34 -1.57
CA LYS A 80 -3.07 -12.43 -1.35
C LYS A 80 -2.52 -11.91 -2.68
N ASN A 81 -3.31 -11.10 -3.37
CA ASN A 81 -2.98 -10.47 -4.63
C ASN A 81 -2.09 -9.22 -4.44
N GLU A 82 -1.71 -8.56 -5.53
CA GLU A 82 -0.83 -7.38 -5.45
C GLU A 82 -1.46 -6.22 -4.65
N GLU A 83 -2.78 -6.04 -4.72
CA GLU A 83 -3.50 -5.03 -3.94
C GLU A 83 -3.38 -5.29 -2.43
N TYR A 84 -3.47 -6.56 -2.02
CA TYR A 84 -3.22 -6.98 -0.63
C TYR A 84 -1.80 -6.62 -0.18
N VAL A 85 -0.79 -6.95 -0.99
CA VAL A 85 0.63 -6.69 -0.66
C VAL A 85 0.89 -5.19 -0.53
N LEU A 86 0.40 -4.40 -1.48
CA LEU A 86 0.61 -2.95 -1.47
C LEU A 86 -0.15 -2.30 -0.31
N SER A 87 -1.41 -2.67 -0.07
CA SER A 87 -2.22 -2.09 1.00
C SER A 87 -1.70 -2.42 2.38
N SER A 88 -1.27 -3.67 2.61
CA SER A 88 -0.64 -4.08 3.88
C SER A 88 0.70 -3.37 4.11
N THR A 89 1.51 -3.19 3.06
CA THR A 89 2.76 -2.42 3.12
C THR A 89 2.50 -0.97 3.51
N ILE A 90 1.53 -0.32 2.86
CA ILE A 90 1.15 1.07 3.16
C ILE A 90 0.72 1.21 4.62
N LEU A 91 -0.18 0.34 5.09
CA LEU A 91 -0.66 0.34 6.48
C LEU A 91 0.49 0.16 7.47
N HIS A 92 1.42 -0.76 7.17
CA HIS A 92 2.59 -1.00 7.99
C HIS A 92 3.49 0.26 8.09
N VAL A 93 3.79 0.89 6.96
CA VAL A 93 4.62 2.12 6.93
C VAL A 93 3.96 3.25 7.72
N ILE A 94 2.64 3.45 7.56
CA ILE A 94 1.90 4.44 8.36
C ILE A 94 1.96 4.12 9.85
N GLY A 95 1.73 2.86 10.23
CA GLY A 95 1.78 2.41 11.62
C GLY A 95 3.13 2.70 12.28
N VAL A 96 4.24 2.32 11.62
CA VAL A 96 5.61 2.58 12.09
C VAL A 96 5.89 4.08 12.22
N ARG A 97 5.52 4.88 11.22
CA ARG A 97 5.81 6.33 11.19
C ARG A 97 4.96 7.14 12.17
N ASN A 98 3.74 6.68 12.46
CA ASN A 98 2.87 7.39 13.39
C ASN A 98 3.32 7.22 14.86
N GLY A 99 4.38 6.46 15.12
CA GLY A 99 4.77 6.07 16.48
C GLY A 99 3.74 5.14 17.11
N SER A 100 2.98 4.42 16.28
CA SER A 100 2.05 3.43 16.76
C SER A 100 2.87 2.23 17.19
N ASP A 101 3.22 2.18 18.47
CA ASP A 101 3.71 1.00 19.17
C ASP A 101 2.66 -0.13 19.24
N ASP A 102 1.60 -0.06 18.43
CA ASP A 102 0.60 -1.11 18.27
C ASP A 102 1.22 -2.31 17.53
N LYS A 103 2.00 -3.07 18.32
CA LYS A 103 2.48 -4.43 18.03
C LYS A 103 1.35 -5.37 17.61
N THR A 104 0.08 -4.98 17.79
CA THR A 104 -1.11 -5.74 17.45
C THR A 104 -1.23 -6.02 15.95
N ILE A 105 -0.87 -5.08 15.05
CA ILE A 105 -1.02 -5.31 13.60
C ILE A 105 0.04 -6.29 13.06
N LEU A 106 1.28 -6.23 13.56
CA LEU A 106 2.34 -7.17 13.17
C LEU A 106 2.19 -8.55 13.84
N ALA A 107 1.66 -8.57 15.07
CA ALA A 107 1.36 -9.79 15.79
C ALA A 107 0.20 -10.54 15.15
N GLN A 108 -0.84 -9.85 14.66
CA GLN A 108 -2.02 -10.51 14.10
C GLN A 108 -1.70 -11.30 12.82
N THR A 109 -0.90 -10.73 11.91
CA THR A 109 -0.45 -11.46 10.71
C THR A 109 0.50 -12.62 11.02
N SER A 110 1.31 -12.49 12.08
CA SER A 110 2.24 -13.55 12.50
C SER A 110 1.55 -14.67 13.27
N ILE A 111 0.55 -14.35 14.09
CA ILE A 111 -0.25 -15.30 14.87
C ILE A 111 -1.18 -16.07 13.92
N GLU A 112 -1.88 -15.41 13.01
CA GLU A 112 -2.76 -16.08 12.04
C GLU A 112 -1.99 -17.01 11.10
N GLN A 113 -0.76 -16.66 10.72
CA GLN A 113 0.10 -17.53 9.92
C GLN A 113 0.57 -18.74 10.74
N LYS A 114 0.99 -18.54 11.99
CA LYS A 114 1.42 -19.62 12.89
C LYS A 114 0.29 -20.59 13.22
N GLU A 115 -0.93 -20.10 13.47
CA GLU A 115 -2.10 -20.95 13.73
C GLU A 115 -2.52 -21.78 12.50
N LYS A 116 -2.33 -21.24 11.29
CA LYS A 116 -2.54 -22.00 10.05
C LYS A 116 -1.49 -23.10 9.88
N ASP A 117 -0.22 -22.78 10.12
CA ASP A 117 0.88 -23.73 9.99
C ASP A 117 0.75 -24.87 11.01
N GLU A 118 0.37 -24.59 12.28
CA GLU A 118 0.13 -25.63 13.30
C GLU A 118 -1.08 -26.52 12.98
N LYS A 119 -2.13 -25.99 12.33
CA LYS A 119 -3.29 -26.79 11.92
C LYS A 119 -2.95 -27.74 10.77
N ILE A 120 -2.11 -27.30 9.83
CA ILE A 120 -1.64 -28.12 8.71
C ILE A 120 -0.79 -29.29 9.24
N GLU A 121 0.15 -29.02 10.15
CA GLU A 121 1.00 -30.06 10.75
C GLU A 121 0.18 -31.13 11.49
N LYS A 122 -0.84 -30.72 12.28
CA LYS A 122 -1.72 -31.65 13.00
C LYS A 122 -2.57 -32.51 12.06
N LEU A 123 -3.02 -31.96 10.93
CA LEU A 123 -3.77 -32.71 9.91
C LEU A 123 -2.90 -33.75 9.21
N GLU A 124 -1.64 -33.43 8.89
CA GLU A 124 -0.70 -34.36 8.29
C GLU A 124 -0.32 -35.51 9.22
N GLN A 125 -0.19 -35.23 10.52
CA GLN A 125 0.08 -36.25 11.55
C GLN A 125 -1.13 -37.17 11.80
N SER A 126 -2.36 -36.67 11.71
CA SER A 126 -3.58 -37.46 11.92
C SER A 126 -3.93 -38.38 10.76
N ASN A 127 -3.37 -38.16 9.57
CA ASN A 127 -3.61 -38.95 8.36
C ASN A 127 -2.49 -39.97 8.05
N ARG A 128 -1.53 -40.16 8.96
CA ARG A 128 -0.54 -41.24 8.95
C ARG A 128 -0.90 -42.32 9.96
#